data_AF-A0A8H6E6L8-F1
#
_entry.id   AF-A0A8H6E6L8-F1
#
_cell.length_a   1.000
_cell.length_b   1.000
_cell.length_c   1.000
_cell.angle_alpha   90.00
_cell.angle_beta   90.00
_cell.angle_gamma   90.00
#
_symmetry.space_group_name_H-M   'P 1'
#
loop_
_entity.id
_entity.type
_entity.pdbx_description
1 polymer ?
#
loop_
_entity_poly.entity_id
_entity_poly.type
_entity_poly.pdbx_seq_one_letter_code
_entity_poly.pdbx_strand_id
1 'polypeptide(L)'
;MVHLPSVGPVEYLADFSPDVAHIRAEVERIANSGRRIVVVAHSYGGVVSSEAIQGLDLVTRPKNGQSGGVAHLFLCCSFVISKGKSVISTFGGNNLPWWNISADRLALSPISPGEIFYVSTSEVQGAVARLKPHSYQTLHSPVTYAAWKHVPTTYLYCVKDNAIPFYVQKMMVEETAKGYPYPH
;
A
#
# COMPACT_ATOMS: atom_id res chain seq x y z
N MET A 1 10.53 10.19 0.67
CA MET A 1 9.14 9.91 1.06
C MET A 1 8.25 10.33 -0.09
N VAL A 2 7.30 9.48 -0.50
CA VAL A 2 6.40 9.77 -1.63
C VAL A 2 5.06 10.25 -1.06
N HIS A 3 4.59 11.41 -1.50
CA HIS A 3 3.28 11.94 -1.10
C HIS A 3 2.23 11.46 -2.10
N LEU A 4 1.27 10.67 -1.63
CA LEU A 4 0.26 10.07 -2.51
C LEU A 4 -0.78 11.13 -2.91
N PRO A 5 -1.05 11.33 -4.22
CA PRO A 5 -2.13 12.18 -4.71
C PRO A 5 -3.49 11.95 -4.06
N SER A 6 -3.80 10.74 -3.60
CA SER A 6 -5.06 10.42 -2.92
C SER A 6 -5.24 11.05 -1.52
N VAL A 7 -4.20 11.63 -0.93
CA VAL A 7 -4.20 12.14 0.46
C VAL A 7 -4.37 13.65 0.52
N GLY A 8 -5.57 14.08 0.96
CA GLY A 8 -6.00 15.47 1.03
C GLY A 8 -5.98 16.21 -0.30
N PRO A 9 -6.51 15.63 -1.39
CA PRO A 9 -6.53 16.30 -2.69
C PRO A 9 -7.57 17.44 -2.72
N VAL A 10 -7.43 18.33 -3.69
CA VAL A 10 -8.46 19.33 -4.02
C VAL A 10 -9.68 18.64 -4.63
N GLU A 11 -9.45 17.67 -5.53
CA GLU A 11 -10.48 16.81 -6.12
C GLU A 11 -10.17 15.35 -5.81
N TYR A 12 -11.11 14.64 -5.21
CA TYR A 12 -10.91 13.23 -4.83
C TYR A 12 -10.79 12.34 -6.06
N LEU A 13 -9.87 11.39 -5.98
CA LEU A 13 -9.56 10.50 -7.09
C LEU A 13 -10.63 9.41 -7.26
N ALA A 14 -10.94 9.09 -8.51
CA ALA A 14 -11.87 8.03 -8.87
C ALA A 14 -11.27 6.62 -8.77
N ASP A 15 -9.93 6.50 -8.84
CA ASP A 15 -9.21 5.25 -8.73
C ASP A 15 -7.76 5.49 -8.25
N PHE A 16 -7.03 4.41 -7.96
CA PHE A 16 -5.66 4.45 -7.43
C PHE A 16 -4.57 4.82 -8.45
N SER A 17 -4.90 4.99 -9.75
CA SER A 17 -3.92 5.07 -10.82
C SER A 17 -3.00 6.28 -10.71
N PRO A 18 -3.47 7.46 -10.26
CA PRO A 18 -2.58 8.59 -10.02
C PRO A 18 -1.53 8.31 -8.92
N ASP A 19 -1.88 7.57 -7.87
CA ASP A 19 -0.91 7.14 -6.85
C ASP A 19 0.12 6.17 -7.44
N VAL A 20 -0.35 5.18 -8.20
CA VAL A 20 0.49 4.20 -8.88
C VAL A 20 1.47 4.89 -9.83
N ALA A 21 0.99 5.80 -10.68
CA ALA A 21 1.81 6.55 -11.61
C ALA A 21 2.84 7.43 -10.89
N HIS A 22 2.45 8.06 -9.78
CA HIS A 22 3.34 8.91 -9.00
C HIS A 22 4.48 8.12 -8.34
N ILE A 23 4.17 6.99 -7.70
CA ILE A 23 5.20 6.10 -7.12
C ILE A 23 6.10 5.56 -8.24
N ARG A 24 5.49 5.09 -9.33
CA ARG A 24 6.21 4.48 -10.45
C ARG A 24 7.23 5.44 -11.05
N ALA A 25 6.85 6.69 -11.29
CA ALA A 25 7.75 7.71 -11.83
C ALA A 25 8.99 7.90 -10.95
N GLU A 26 8.82 7.92 -9.62
CA GLU A 26 9.95 8.05 -8.70
C GLU A 26 10.84 6.80 -8.68
N VAL A 27 10.24 5.61 -8.68
CA VAL A 27 11.00 4.35 -8.75
C VAL A 27 11.79 4.25 -10.05
N GLU A 28 11.17 4.59 -11.20
CA GLU A 28 11.84 4.61 -12.51
C GLU A 28 12.99 5.62 -12.53
N ARG A 29 12.77 6.84 -12.02
CA ARG A 29 13.82 7.87 -11.93
C ARG A 29 15.04 7.36 -11.16
N ILE A 30 14.83 6.72 -10.01
CA ILE A 30 15.92 6.16 -9.20
C ILE A 30 16.57 4.96 -9.90
N ALA A 31 15.77 4.05 -10.47
CA ALA A 31 16.28 2.84 -11.13
C ALA A 31 17.10 3.18 -12.37
N ASN A 32 16.68 4.17 -13.15
CA ASN A 32 17.41 4.66 -14.34
C ASN A 32 18.78 5.26 -14.00
N SER A 33 19.03 5.63 -12.73
CA SER A 33 20.37 5.99 -12.24
C SER A 33 21.24 4.77 -11.88
N GLY A 34 20.83 3.56 -12.24
CA GLY A 34 21.54 2.30 -11.99
C GLY A 34 21.42 1.79 -10.55
N ARG A 35 20.58 2.39 -9.72
CA ARG A 35 20.49 2.05 -8.28
C ARG A 35 19.58 0.86 -8.00
N ARG A 36 19.91 0.15 -6.91
CA ARG A 36 19.05 -0.87 -6.29
C ARG A 36 18.14 -0.21 -5.27
N ILE A 37 16.85 -0.54 -5.30
CA ILE A 37 15.81 0.16 -4.54
C ILE A 37 15.16 -0.82 -3.56
N VAL A 38 14.95 -0.38 -2.32
CA VAL A 38 14.03 -1.01 -1.38
C VAL A 38 12.80 -0.11 -1.27
N VAL A 39 11.63 -0.64 -1.61
CA VAL A 39 10.36 0.07 -1.45
C VAL A 39 9.78 -0.30 -0.10
N VAL A 40 9.63 0.69 0.79
CA VAL A 40 8.98 0.50 2.10
C VAL A 40 7.59 1.08 2.01
N ALA A 41 6.57 0.25 2.26
CA ALA A 41 5.18 0.61 2.11
C ALA A 41 4.38 0.28 3.39
N HIS A 42 3.50 1.20 3.77
CA HIS A 42 2.68 1.11 4.97
C HIS A 42 1.19 1.20 4.63
N SER A 43 0.36 0.38 5.28
CA SER A 43 -1.10 0.37 5.10
C SER A 43 -1.53 0.31 3.62
N TYR A 44 -2.35 1.24 3.14
CA TYR A 44 -2.75 1.40 1.74
C TYR A 44 -1.55 1.48 0.78
N GLY A 45 -0.43 2.05 1.22
CA GLY A 45 0.77 2.21 0.42
C GLY A 45 1.28 0.91 -0.18
N GLY A 46 1.07 -0.25 0.44
CA GLY A 46 1.50 -1.52 -0.14
C GLY A 46 0.69 -1.95 -1.35
N VAL A 47 -0.58 -1.53 -1.45
CA VAL A 47 -1.43 -1.80 -2.62
C VAL A 47 -0.86 -1.08 -3.84
N VAL A 48 -0.72 0.24 -3.74
CA VAL A 48 -0.25 1.08 -4.85
C VAL A 48 1.23 0.91 -5.14
N SER A 49 2.06 0.61 -4.12
CA SER A 49 3.46 0.27 -4.34
C SER A 49 3.62 -1.07 -5.06
N SER A 50 2.79 -2.06 -4.72
CA SER A 50 2.77 -3.35 -5.43
C SER A 50 2.50 -3.13 -6.92
N GLU A 51 1.43 -2.42 -7.27
CA GLU A 51 1.13 -2.08 -8.67
C GLU A 51 2.28 -1.30 -9.34
N ALA A 52 2.78 -0.24 -8.69
CA ALA A 52 3.74 0.67 -9.28
C ALA A 52 5.06 0.01 -9.70
N ILE A 53 5.50 -1.02 -8.96
CA ILE A 53 6.79 -1.69 -9.21
C ILE A 53 6.72 -2.81 -10.24
N GLN A 54 5.57 -3.03 -10.89
CA GLN A 54 5.45 -4.04 -11.94
C GLN A 54 6.51 -3.85 -13.03
N GLY A 55 7.31 -4.90 -13.25
CA GLY A 55 8.38 -4.93 -14.25
C GLY A 55 9.58 -4.03 -13.94
N LEU A 56 9.66 -3.47 -12.74
CA LEU A 56 10.77 -2.62 -12.30
C LEU A 56 11.77 -3.34 -11.40
N ASP A 57 11.63 -4.64 -11.21
CA ASP A 57 12.51 -5.45 -10.38
C ASP A 57 13.86 -5.78 -11.05
N LEU A 58 14.82 -6.23 -10.23
CA LEU A 58 16.17 -6.55 -10.68
C LEU A 58 16.28 -7.80 -11.59
N VAL A 59 15.23 -8.60 -11.70
CA VAL A 59 15.18 -9.78 -12.60
C VAL A 59 14.62 -9.37 -13.97
N THR A 60 13.60 -8.51 -14.00
CA THR A 60 12.93 -8.10 -15.25
C THR A 60 13.72 -7.03 -15.99
N ARG A 61 14.22 -5.99 -15.31
CA ARG A 61 14.86 -4.83 -15.97
C ARG A 61 16.08 -5.18 -16.83
N PRO A 62 17.04 -6.02 -16.38
CA PRO A 62 18.21 -6.35 -17.21
C PRO A 62 17.84 -7.07 -18.51
N LYS A 63 16.75 -7.87 -18.52
CA LYS A 63 16.25 -8.55 -19.72
C LYS A 63 15.76 -7.56 -20.79
N ASN A 64 15.42 -6.34 -20.38
CA ASN A 64 14.99 -5.24 -21.25
C ASN A 64 16.13 -4.25 -21.54
N GLY A 65 17.39 -4.60 -21.23
CA GLY A 65 18.55 -3.70 -21.40
C GLY A 65 18.57 -2.52 -20.44
N GLN A 66 17.81 -2.58 -19.33
CA GLN A 66 17.70 -1.50 -18.35
C GLN A 66 18.55 -1.79 -17.11
N SER A 67 19.21 -0.76 -16.57
CA SER A 67 19.99 -0.85 -15.33
C SER A 67 19.14 -0.51 -14.09
N GLY A 68 19.65 -0.87 -12.91
CA GLY A 68 19.00 -0.65 -11.62
C GLY A 68 17.66 -1.41 -11.48
N GLY A 69 16.97 -1.18 -10.37
CA GLY A 69 15.66 -1.78 -10.14
C GLY A 69 15.32 -2.03 -8.67
N VAL A 70 14.09 -2.48 -8.46
CA VAL A 70 13.57 -2.84 -7.14
C VAL A 70 14.17 -4.17 -6.70
N ALA A 71 14.94 -4.11 -5.63
CA ALA A 71 15.58 -5.26 -5.01
C ALA A 71 14.67 -5.93 -3.98
N HIS A 72 13.81 -5.15 -3.31
CA HIS A 72 12.99 -5.65 -2.21
C HIS A 72 11.74 -4.77 -2.00
N LEU A 73 10.65 -5.39 -1.59
CA LEU A 73 9.45 -4.74 -1.08
C LEU A 73 9.31 -5.03 0.43
N PHE A 74 9.31 -3.98 1.24
CA PHE A 74 9.12 -4.08 2.68
C PHE A 74 7.74 -3.55 3.05
N LEU A 75 6.88 -4.42 3.59
CA LEU A 75 5.52 -4.12 3.97
C LEU A 75 5.44 -3.97 5.50
N CYS A 76 4.95 -2.82 5.96
CA CYS A 76 4.75 -2.54 7.38
C CYS A 76 3.26 -2.32 7.65
N CYS A 77 2.64 -3.16 8.47
CA CYS A 77 1.20 -3.11 8.75
C CYS A 77 0.37 -2.76 7.49
N SER A 78 0.65 -3.46 6.39
CA SER A 78 0.17 -3.14 5.03
C SER A 78 -0.89 -4.12 4.57
N PHE A 79 -1.74 -3.67 3.65
CA PHE A 79 -2.59 -4.61 2.92
C PHE A 79 -1.77 -5.46 1.95
N VAL A 80 -2.12 -6.75 1.86
CA VAL A 80 -1.62 -7.69 0.85
C VAL A 80 -2.81 -8.20 0.06
N ILE A 81 -2.97 -7.69 -1.15
CA ILE A 81 -4.16 -7.92 -1.97
C ILE A 81 -3.79 -8.84 -3.15
N SER A 82 -4.66 -9.82 -3.42
CA SER A 82 -4.51 -10.72 -4.57
C SER A 82 -4.95 -10.07 -5.87
N LYS A 83 -4.28 -10.40 -6.98
CA LYS A 83 -4.67 -10.00 -8.34
C LYS A 83 -6.18 -10.23 -8.59
N GLY A 84 -6.83 -9.21 -9.15
CA GLY A 84 -8.27 -9.18 -9.42
C GLY A 84 -9.13 -8.75 -8.23
N LYS A 85 -8.54 -8.47 -7.06
CA LYS A 85 -9.23 -7.95 -5.88
C LYS A 85 -8.83 -6.51 -5.60
N SER A 86 -9.68 -5.82 -4.85
CA SER A 86 -9.46 -4.49 -4.29
C SER A 86 -9.39 -4.60 -2.76
N VAL A 87 -9.08 -3.51 -2.06
CA VAL A 87 -9.13 -3.51 -0.59
C VAL A 87 -10.54 -3.88 -0.13
N ILE A 88 -11.56 -3.23 -0.69
CA ILE A 88 -12.98 -3.49 -0.35
C ILE A 88 -13.38 -4.93 -0.64
N SER A 89 -13.12 -5.45 -1.84
CA SER A 89 -13.55 -6.81 -2.21
C SER A 89 -12.76 -7.92 -1.51
N THR A 90 -11.58 -7.61 -0.97
CA THR A 90 -10.80 -8.55 -0.13
C THR A 90 -11.47 -8.73 1.23
N PHE A 91 -12.07 -7.69 1.78
CA PHE A 91 -12.77 -7.74 3.08
C PHE A 91 -14.29 -7.90 2.92
N GLY A 92 -14.71 -8.72 1.96
CA GLY A 92 -16.11 -9.11 1.78
C GLY A 92 -17.01 -8.03 1.19
N GLY A 93 -16.45 -6.98 0.59
CA GLY A 93 -17.20 -5.87 -0.01
C GLY A 93 -17.69 -4.82 1.00
N ASN A 94 -17.36 -5.01 2.28
CA ASN A 94 -17.76 -4.11 3.36
C ASN A 94 -16.66 -3.09 3.67
N ASN A 95 -17.08 -1.92 4.15
CA ASN A 95 -16.16 -0.94 4.72
C ASN A 95 -15.63 -1.45 6.07
N LEU A 96 -14.43 -1.03 6.43
CA LEU A 96 -13.91 -1.32 7.77
C LEU A 96 -14.67 -0.50 8.83
N PRO A 97 -14.89 -1.04 10.04
CA PRO A 97 -15.75 -0.41 11.05
C PRO A 97 -15.24 0.94 11.56
N TRP A 98 -13.96 1.23 11.39
CA TRP A 98 -13.34 2.49 11.77
C TRP A 98 -13.38 3.55 10.65
N TRP A 99 -14.06 3.31 9.54
CA TRP A 99 -14.13 4.24 8.41
C TRP A 99 -15.28 5.23 8.57
N ASN A 100 -14.96 6.53 8.54
CA ASN A 100 -15.90 7.62 8.35
C ASN A 100 -15.85 8.05 6.89
N ILE A 101 -16.91 7.73 6.13
CA ILE A 101 -16.99 8.01 4.70
C ILE A 101 -17.98 9.16 4.49
N SER A 102 -17.61 10.12 3.65
CA SER A 102 -18.50 11.24 3.31
C SER A 102 -19.77 10.77 2.58
N ALA A 103 -20.84 11.57 2.66
CA ALA A 103 -22.13 11.23 2.07
C ALA A 103 -22.06 11.01 0.54
N ASP A 104 -21.20 11.76 -0.15
CA ASP A 104 -20.91 11.61 -1.59
C ASP A 104 -19.99 10.44 -1.93
N ARG A 105 -19.47 9.73 -0.91
CA ARG A 105 -18.52 8.61 -1.03
C ARG A 105 -17.22 8.99 -1.74
N LEU A 106 -16.76 10.23 -1.61
CA LEU A 106 -15.49 10.67 -2.19
C LEU A 106 -14.35 10.68 -1.16
N ALA A 107 -14.66 11.01 0.09
CA ALA A 107 -13.69 11.15 1.17
C ALA A 107 -13.79 10.01 2.19
N LEU A 108 -12.63 9.58 2.69
CA LEU A 108 -12.49 8.67 3.82
C LEU A 108 -11.64 9.33 4.90
N SER A 109 -12.08 9.24 6.15
CA SER A 109 -11.29 9.56 7.34
C SER A 109 -11.49 8.48 8.40
N PRO A 110 -10.54 8.30 9.34
CA PRO A 110 -10.74 7.37 10.45
C PRO A 110 -11.74 7.93 11.47
N ILE A 111 -12.54 7.05 12.07
CA ILE A 111 -13.22 7.29 13.34
C ILE A 111 -12.18 7.14 14.46
N SER A 112 -12.16 8.06 15.43
CA SER A 112 -11.26 8.02 16.59
C SER A 112 -9.79 7.73 16.24
N PRO A 113 -9.13 8.55 15.39
CA PRO A 113 -7.76 8.27 14.91
C PRO A 113 -6.72 8.07 16.02
N GLY A 114 -6.92 8.68 17.19
CA GLY A 114 -6.06 8.45 18.35
C GLY A 114 -6.03 6.98 18.79
N GLU A 115 -7.21 6.37 18.86
CA GLU A 115 -7.42 4.98 19.27
C GLU A 115 -7.15 3.98 18.15
N ILE A 116 -7.23 4.40 16.88
CA ILE A 116 -7.03 3.50 15.74
C ILE A 116 -5.57 3.52 15.25
N PHE A 117 -4.95 4.69 15.11
CA PHE A 117 -3.61 4.83 14.53
C PHE A 117 -2.51 5.15 15.55
N TYR A 118 -2.86 5.73 16.70
CA TYR A 118 -1.89 6.40 17.57
C TYR A 118 -1.91 5.90 19.03
N VAL A 119 -2.29 4.64 19.25
CA VAL A 119 -2.48 4.05 20.59
C VAL A 119 -1.25 3.99 21.48
N SER A 120 -0.05 4.10 20.90
CA SER A 120 1.21 3.94 21.63
C SER A 120 2.10 5.18 21.59
N THR A 121 1.62 6.30 21.05
CA THR A 121 2.41 7.56 21.01
C THR A 121 1.94 8.53 22.09
N SER A 122 2.88 9.28 22.66
CA SER A 122 2.58 10.43 23.54
C SER A 122 2.15 11.67 22.75
N GLU A 123 2.34 11.69 21.42
CA GLU A 123 2.10 12.85 20.55
C GLU A 123 0.77 12.76 19.78
N VAL A 124 -0.24 12.12 20.35
CA VAL A 124 -1.52 11.81 19.68
C VAL A 124 -2.13 13.04 19.01
N GLN A 125 -2.27 14.15 19.73
CA GLN A 125 -2.93 15.37 19.22
C GLN A 125 -2.24 15.92 17.96
N GLY A 126 -0.91 16.04 18.00
CA GLY A 126 -0.13 16.53 16.87
C GLY A 126 -0.17 15.58 15.67
N ALA A 127 -0.16 14.26 15.92
CA ALA A 127 -0.26 13.25 14.86
C ALA A 127 -1.65 13.23 14.21
N VAL A 128 -2.71 13.34 15.01
CA VAL A 128 -4.10 13.44 14.53
C VAL A 128 -4.30 14.71 13.69
N ALA A 129 -3.77 15.85 14.13
CA ALA A 129 -3.91 17.12 13.41
C ALA A 129 -3.26 17.14 12.01
N ARG A 130 -2.31 16.23 11.75
CA ARG A 130 -1.66 16.08 10.43
C ARG A 130 -2.40 15.14 9.48
N LEU A 131 -3.41 14.42 9.96
CA LEU A 131 -4.21 13.55 9.09
C LEU A 131 -4.99 14.40 8.09
N LYS A 132 -5.08 13.87 6.86
CA LYS A 132 -5.90 14.43 5.80
C LYS A 132 -6.88 13.37 5.32
N PRO A 133 -8.04 13.77 4.78
CA PRO A 133 -8.96 12.83 4.15
C PRO A 133 -8.30 12.07 3.00
N HIS A 134 -8.66 10.80 2.83
CA HIS A 134 -8.20 9.93 1.75
C HIS A 134 -9.26 9.81 0.66
N SER A 135 -8.86 9.65 -0.61
CA SER A 135 -9.79 9.40 -1.72
C SER A 135 -10.39 7.99 -1.63
N TYR A 136 -11.65 7.89 -1.24
CA TYR A 136 -12.29 6.61 -0.90
C TYR A 136 -12.36 5.64 -2.09
N GLN A 137 -12.58 6.14 -3.32
CA GLN A 137 -12.77 5.28 -4.50
C GLN A 137 -11.51 4.49 -4.88
N THR A 138 -10.33 4.95 -4.50
CA THR A 138 -9.06 4.23 -4.68
C THR A 138 -9.06 2.83 -4.03
N LEU A 139 -9.85 2.62 -2.99
CA LEU A 139 -9.94 1.35 -2.25
C LEU A 139 -10.77 0.30 -2.99
N HIS A 140 -11.46 0.71 -4.06
CA HIS A 140 -12.25 -0.15 -4.94
C HIS A 140 -11.48 -0.60 -6.18
N SER A 141 -10.35 0.03 -6.48
CA SER A 141 -9.53 -0.31 -7.65
C SER A 141 -9.00 -1.74 -7.56
N PRO A 142 -9.23 -2.59 -8.58
CA PRO A 142 -8.71 -3.95 -8.59
C PRO A 142 -7.20 -3.94 -8.88
N VAL A 143 -6.44 -4.68 -8.07
CA VAL A 143 -5.01 -4.87 -8.30
C VAL A 143 -4.80 -5.80 -9.50
N THR A 144 -3.90 -5.43 -10.39
CA THR A 144 -3.53 -6.20 -11.59
C THR A 144 -2.22 -6.97 -11.40
N TYR A 145 -1.43 -6.60 -10.38
CA TYR A 145 -0.11 -7.14 -10.10
C TYR A 145 0.15 -7.31 -8.59
N ALA A 146 0.46 -8.55 -8.22
CA ALA A 146 0.80 -8.93 -6.85
C ALA A 146 2.33 -9.03 -6.72
N ALA A 147 2.98 -7.92 -6.38
CA ALA A 147 4.45 -7.80 -6.42
C ALA A 147 5.17 -8.79 -5.53
N TRP A 148 4.56 -9.20 -4.42
CA TRP A 148 5.10 -10.21 -3.50
C TRP A 148 5.29 -11.60 -4.12
N LYS A 149 4.75 -11.84 -5.33
CA LYS A 149 5.01 -13.05 -6.14
C LYS A 149 6.25 -12.96 -7.03
N HIS A 150 6.82 -11.77 -7.19
CA HIS A 150 7.83 -11.46 -8.20
C HIS A 150 9.05 -10.71 -7.64
N VAL A 151 8.88 -10.01 -6.53
CA VAL A 151 9.90 -9.22 -5.83
C VAL A 151 10.08 -9.79 -4.43
N PRO A 152 11.33 -9.97 -3.95
CA PRO A 152 11.56 -10.41 -2.58
C PRO A 152 10.82 -9.46 -1.62
N THR A 153 10.01 -10.04 -0.73
CA THR A 153 9.12 -9.26 0.11
C THR A 153 9.23 -9.66 1.57
N THR A 154 9.29 -8.66 2.45
CA THR A 154 9.24 -8.84 3.90
C THR A 154 7.99 -8.18 4.44
N TYR A 155 7.31 -8.83 5.38
CA TYR A 155 6.20 -8.25 6.12
C TYR A 155 6.58 -8.07 7.59
N LEU A 156 6.43 -6.85 8.11
CA LEU A 156 6.58 -6.53 9.53
C LEU A 156 5.21 -6.57 10.20
N TYR A 157 5.03 -7.53 11.11
CA TYR A 157 3.83 -7.63 11.93
C TYR A 157 3.84 -6.60 13.06
N CYS A 158 2.72 -5.90 13.19
CA CYS A 158 2.50 -4.86 14.19
C CYS A 158 1.44 -5.35 15.18
N VAL A 159 1.85 -5.95 16.30
CA VAL A 159 0.95 -6.70 17.21
C VAL A 159 -0.07 -5.82 17.96
N LYS A 160 0.11 -4.50 17.96
CA LYS A 160 -0.79 -3.51 18.58
C LYS A 160 -1.50 -2.61 17.54
N ASP A 161 -1.52 -3.02 16.28
CA ASP A 161 -2.22 -2.29 15.23
C ASP A 161 -3.74 -2.50 15.37
N ASN A 162 -4.48 -1.41 15.59
CA ASN A 162 -5.94 -1.43 15.68
C ASN A 162 -6.64 -1.22 14.33
N ALA A 163 -5.95 -0.68 13.33
CA ALA A 163 -6.49 -0.48 11.99
C ALA A 163 -6.51 -1.78 11.19
N ILE A 164 -5.43 -2.56 11.27
CA ILE A 164 -5.30 -3.90 10.72
C ILE A 164 -4.91 -4.84 11.87
N PRO A 165 -5.89 -5.43 12.58
CA PRO A 165 -5.62 -6.32 13.71
C PRO A 165 -4.64 -7.44 13.36
N PHE A 166 -3.83 -7.87 14.33
CA PHE A 166 -2.76 -8.85 14.11
C PHE A 166 -3.24 -10.13 13.39
N TYR A 167 -4.42 -10.65 13.75
CA TYR A 167 -4.99 -11.83 13.09
C TYR A 167 -5.30 -11.59 11.60
N VAL A 168 -5.71 -10.37 11.23
CA VAL A 168 -5.95 -9.96 9.83
C VAL A 168 -4.63 -9.87 9.09
N GLN A 169 -3.58 -9.31 9.71
CA GLN A 169 -2.24 -9.30 9.13
C GLN A 169 -1.75 -10.72 8.84
N LYS A 170 -1.89 -11.65 9.82
CA LYS A 170 -1.54 -13.05 9.62
C LYS A 170 -2.35 -13.70 8.51
N MET A 171 -3.66 -13.48 8.45
CA MET A 171 -4.50 -13.99 7.35
C MET A 171 -3.98 -13.51 5.98
N MET A 172 -3.64 -12.23 5.85
CA MET A 172 -3.09 -11.70 4.60
C MET A 172 -1.73 -12.33 4.24
N VAL A 173 -0.84 -12.56 5.20
CA VAL A 173 0.49 -13.09 4.91
C VAL A 173 0.50 -14.62 4.78
N GLU A 174 -0.09 -15.31 5.75
CA GLU A 174 0.01 -16.77 5.94
C GLU A 174 -1.01 -17.55 5.11
N GLU A 175 -2.11 -16.92 4.69
CA GLU A 175 -3.13 -17.57 3.84
C GLU A 175 -3.14 -16.97 2.43
N THR A 176 -3.17 -15.64 2.30
CA THR A 176 -3.20 -15.01 0.96
C THR A 176 -1.85 -15.04 0.26
N ALA A 177 -0.76 -14.73 0.99
CA ALA A 177 0.58 -14.67 0.43
C ALA A 177 1.43 -15.94 0.63
N LYS A 178 0.81 -17.02 1.12
CA LYS A 178 1.50 -18.28 1.42
C LYS A 178 2.19 -18.86 0.19
N GLY A 179 3.46 -19.26 0.36
CA GLY A 179 4.07 -20.26 -0.51
C GLY A 179 4.38 -19.82 -1.94
N TYR A 180 4.77 -18.57 -2.16
CA TYR A 180 5.41 -18.20 -3.42
C TYR A 180 6.93 -18.30 -3.22
N PRO A 181 7.57 -19.42 -3.63
CA PRO A 181 9.02 -19.51 -3.62
C PRO A 181 9.57 -18.41 -4.53
N TYR A 182 10.52 -17.64 -4.03
CA TYR A 182 11.26 -16.72 -4.87
C TYR A 182 12.16 -17.57 -5.79
N PRO A 183 12.04 -17.49 -7.12
CA PRO A 183 12.94 -18.22 -8.00
C PRO A 183 14.35 -17.68 -7.80
N HIS A 184 15.25 -18.55 -7.33
CA HIS A 184 16.69 -18.29 -7.23
C HIS A 184 17.30 -18.04 -8.62
#